data_AF-V7EQ27-F1
#
_entry.id   AF-V7EQ27-F1
#
_cell.length_a   1.000
_cell.length_b   1.000
_cell.length_c   1.000
_cell.angle_alpha   90.00
_cell.angle_beta   90.00
_cell.angle_gamma   90.00
#
_symmetry.space_group_name_H-M   'P 1'
#
loop_
_entity.id
_entity.type
_entity.pdbx_description
1 polymer ?
#
loop_
_entity_poly.entity_id
_entity_poly.type
_entity_poly.pdbx_seq_one_letter_code
_entity_poly.pdbx_strand_id
1 'polypeptide(L)'
;MMKTFWVAAVAATFLAAPAMAEDELQDYAEAGGWAIAIDPSLNNGCLMYGEFEDNSVVRIGIDMTTGFGYILSANPAWGDIVEGQSYPVTISLDDKTFDGEAVGYPIDDLPGANIDFDNPDFLAMLVAAENLTLAHDGNEVMSLDISGSADAVKTLIECQDKQNAASAG
;
A
#
# COMPACT_ATOMS: atom_id res chain seq x y z
N MET A 1 27.99 -4.14 -66.56
CA MET A 1 29.11 -3.84 -65.64
C MET A 1 28.58 -2.88 -64.59
N MET A 2 28.17 -3.43 -63.44
CA MET A 2 28.67 -3.12 -62.07
C MET A 2 28.39 -1.66 -61.62
N LYS A 3 27.24 -1.36 -61.00
CA LYS A 3 26.93 -1.43 -59.54
C LYS A 3 27.93 -0.69 -58.64
N THR A 4 27.48 0.43 -58.03
CA THR A 4 27.61 0.70 -56.58
C THR A 4 26.72 1.88 -56.20
N PHE A 5 25.57 1.59 -55.58
CA PHE A 5 24.80 2.56 -54.79
C PHE A 5 25.38 2.57 -53.38
N TRP A 6 25.81 3.74 -52.91
CA TRP A 6 26.18 3.93 -51.51
C TRP A 6 24.92 4.29 -50.73
N VAL A 7 24.39 3.33 -49.96
CA VAL A 7 23.35 3.59 -48.95
C VAL A 7 24.08 3.93 -47.65
N ALA A 8 23.96 5.17 -47.20
CA ALA A 8 24.38 5.58 -45.86
C ALA A 8 23.34 5.06 -44.85
N ALA A 9 23.71 4.07 -44.05
CA ALA A 9 22.91 3.59 -42.94
C ALA A 9 23.06 4.55 -41.75
N VAL A 10 22.01 5.32 -41.46
CA VAL A 10 21.90 6.07 -40.21
C VAL A 10 21.43 5.09 -39.14
N ALA A 11 22.35 4.71 -38.24
CA ALA A 11 22.05 3.91 -37.07
C ALA A 11 21.29 4.77 -36.05
N ALA A 12 19.99 4.56 -35.92
CA ALA A 12 19.18 5.10 -34.83
C ALA A 12 19.44 4.25 -33.57
N THR A 13 20.33 4.72 -32.70
CA THR A 13 20.48 4.17 -31.34
C THR A 13 19.26 4.58 -30.52
N PHE A 14 18.33 3.63 -30.33
CA PHE A 14 17.31 3.72 -29.28
C PHE A 14 18.04 3.71 -27.93
N LEU A 15 18.05 4.86 -27.26
CA LEU A 15 18.38 4.94 -25.84
C LEU A 15 17.20 4.33 -25.08
N ALA A 16 17.30 3.04 -24.74
CA ALA A 16 16.45 2.45 -23.72
C ALA A 16 16.84 3.13 -22.39
N ALA A 17 16.02 4.07 -21.93
CA ALA A 17 16.12 4.55 -20.56
C ALA A 17 15.88 3.35 -19.63
N PRO A 18 16.70 3.14 -18.59
CA PRO A 18 16.35 2.17 -17.57
C PRO A 18 15.06 2.65 -16.92
N ALA A 19 13.99 1.90 -17.08
CA ALA A 19 12.86 1.99 -16.16
C ALA A 19 13.44 1.62 -14.80
N MET A 20 13.56 2.60 -13.90
CA MET A 20 13.69 2.32 -12.48
C MET A 20 12.40 1.59 -12.13
N ALA A 21 12.48 0.27 -11.97
CA ALA A 21 11.39 -0.48 -11.39
C ALA A 21 11.24 0.09 -9.97
N GLU A 22 10.11 0.73 -9.68
CA GLU A 22 9.61 0.67 -8.30
C GLU A 22 9.60 -0.81 -7.93
N ASP A 23 10.13 -1.17 -6.75
CA ASP A 23 10.16 -2.55 -6.31
C ASP A 23 8.71 -3.05 -6.25
N GLU A 24 8.32 -3.74 -7.32
CA GLU A 24 6.96 -4.22 -7.53
C GLU A 24 6.61 -5.17 -6.38
N LEU A 25 5.42 -4.98 -5.83
CA LEU A 25 4.90 -5.86 -4.79
C LEU A 25 5.00 -7.33 -5.26
N GLN A 26 5.51 -8.19 -4.39
CA GLN A 26 5.62 -9.61 -4.70
C GLN A 26 4.38 -10.33 -4.19
N ASP A 27 3.55 -10.81 -5.12
CA ASP A 27 2.34 -11.57 -4.78
C ASP A 27 2.66 -12.77 -3.88
N TYR A 28 1.86 -12.92 -2.81
CA TYR A 28 1.99 -14.02 -1.85
C TYR A 28 0.76 -14.91 -1.82
N ALA A 29 -0.45 -14.33 -1.67
CA ALA A 29 -1.71 -15.06 -1.58
C ALA A 29 -2.92 -14.15 -1.80
N GLU A 30 -4.12 -14.74 -1.81
CA GLU A 30 -5.39 -14.02 -1.65
C GLU A 30 -6.18 -14.63 -0.49
N ALA A 31 -6.82 -13.80 0.33
CA ALA A 31 -7.63 -14.24 1.46
C ALA A 31 -8.68 -13.20 1.82
N GLY A 32 -9.93 -13.65 2.07
CA GLY A 32 -11.00 -12.75 2.53
C GLY A 32 -11.35 -11.60 1.57
N GLY A 33 -11.08 -11.76 0.27
CA GLY A 33 -11.28 -10.70 -0.72
C GLY A 33 -10.12 -9.70 -0.83
N TRP A 34 -9.03 -9.92 -0.10
CA TRP A 34 -7.81 -9.11 -0.15
C TRP A 34 -6.69 -9.85 -0.87
N ALA A 35 -5.86 -9.10 -1.60
CA ALA A 35 -4.58 -9.58 -2.05
C ALA A 35 -3.55 -9.42 -0.92
N ILE A 36 -2.64 -10.39 -0.80
CA ILE A 36 -1.54 -10.40 0.17
C ILE A 36 -0.24 -10.39 -0.61
N ALA A 37 0.64 -9.45 -0.28
CA ALA A 37 1.93 -9.30 -0.94
C ALA A 37 3.06 -9.03 0.06
N ILE A 38 4.29 -9.13 -0.45
CA ILE A 38 5.52 -8.71 0.23
C ILE A 38 5.98 -7.42 -0.46
N ASP A 39 6.33 -6.42 0.34
CA ASP A 39 6.93 -5.18 -0.12
C ASP A 39 8.45 -5.21 0.16
N PRO A 40 9.30 -5.41 -0.87
CA PRO A 40 10.74 -5.43 -0.69
C PRO A 40 11.30 -4.08 -0.20
N SER A 41 10.64 -2.97 -0.52
CA SER A 41 11.08 -1.63 -0.12
C SER A 41 10.93 -1.41 1.39
N LEU A 42 10.00 -2.11 2.03
CA LEU A 42 9.76 -2.09 3.48
C LEU A 42 10.48 -3.23 4.20
N ASN A 43 11.67 -3.61 3.72
CA ASN A 43 12.49 -4.69 4.27
C ASN A 43 11.72 -6.03 4.35
N ASN A 44 11.04 -6.38 3.25
CA ASN A 44 10.16 -7.54 3.11
C ASN A 44 9.01 -7.56 4.12
N GLY A 45 8.45 -6.39 4.40
CA GLY A 45 7.19 -6.26 5.12
C GLY A 45 6.03 -6.87 4.33
N CYS A 46 5.17 -7.64 4.98
CA CYS A 46 3.95 -8.17 4.35
C CYS A 46 2.77 -7.21 4.53
N LEU A 47 1.89 -7.18 3.54
CA LEU A 47 0.69 -6.36 3.53
C LEU A 47 -0.52 -7.10 2.95
N MET A 48 -1.70 -6.66 3.38
CA MET A 48 -2.97 -6.88 2.68
C MET A 48 -3.33 -5.62 1.91
N TYR A 49 -3.80 -5.75 0.68
CA TYR A 49 -4.21 -4.60 -0.14
C TYR A 49 -5.41 -4.89 -1.04
N GLY A 50 -6.09 -3.82 -1.41
CA GLY A 50 -7.27 -3.87 -2.26
C GLY A 50 -7.59 -2.52 -2.89
N GLU A 51 -8.29 -2.59 -4.03
CA GLU A 51 -8.89 -1.46 -4.71
C GLU A 51 -10.42 -1.57 -4.61
N PHE A 52 -11.10 -0.45 -4.37
CA PHE A 52 -12.54 -0.42 -4.11
C PHE A 52 -13.29 0.41 -5.17
N GLU A 53 -14.61 0.23 -5.23
CA GLU A 53 -15.47 0.83 -6.27
C GLU A 53 -15.44 2.37 -6.29
N ASP A 54 -15.08 3.02 -5.18
CA ASP A 54 -14.96 4.47 -5.05
C ASP A 54 -13.57 5.01 -5.45
N ASN A 55 -12.71 4.16 -6.03
CA ASN A 55 -11.29 4.38 -6.31
C ASN A 55 -10.42 4.51 -5.05
N SER A 56 -10.88 4.01 -3.89
CA SER A 56 -9.98 3.82 -2.76
C SER A 56 -8.95 2.74 -3.09
N VAL A 57 -7.69 3.03 -2.82
CA VAL A 57 -6.61 2.04 -2.72
C VAL A 57 -6.20 1.98 -1.26
N VAL A 58 -6.23 0.78 -0.68
CA VAL A 58 -5.81 0.59 0.72
C VAL A 58 -4.75 -0.49 0.80
N ARG A 59 -3.70 -0.19 1.57
CA ARG A 59 -2.68 -1.14 2.01
C ARG A 59 -2.62 -1.10 3.53
N ILE A 60 -2.69 -2.27 4.15
CA ILE A 60 -2.49 -2.44 5.59
C ILE A 60 -1.37 -3.46 5.76
N GLY A 61 -0.31 -3.08 6.44
CA GLY A 61 0.90 -3.91 6.47
C GLY A 61 1.79 -3.65 7.65
N ILE A 62 2.97 -4.27 7.56
CA ILE A 62 4.04 -4.13 8.54
C ILE A 62 5.22 -3.50 7.82
N ASP A 63 5.71 -2.38 8.32
CA ASP A 63 6.95 -1.77 7.87
C ASP A 63 8.11 -2.29 8.73
N MET A 64 8.90 -3.20 8.17
CA MET A 64 10.03 -3.81 8.87
C MET A 64 11.25 -2.87 8.96
N THR A 65 11.21 -1.68 8.36
CA THR A 65 12.26 -0.65 8.50
C THR A 65 12.08 0.17 9.77
N THR A 66 10.83 0.39 10.20
CA THR A 66 10.48 1.14 11.41
C THR A 66 10.05 0.23 12.57
N GLY A 67 9.54 -0.96 12.25
CA GLY A 67 8.94 -1.89 13.21
C GLY A 67 7.48 -1.56 13.56
N PHE A 68 6.85 -0.64 12.81
CA PHE A 68 5.45 -0.26 12.98
C PHE A 68 4.55 -0.98 11.96
N GLY A 69 3.27 -1.10 12.32
CA GLY A 69 2.24 -1.37 11.33
C GLY A 69 1.80 -0.07 10.66
N TYR A 70 1.23 -0.15 9.47
CA TYR A 70 0.76 1.03 8.75
C TYR A 70 -0.57 0.81 8.04
N ILE A 71 -1.30 1.91 7.82
CA ILE A 71 -2.40 2.02 6.87
C ILE A 71 -2.01 3.08 5.85
N LEU A 72 -1.85 2.66 4.60
CA LEU A 72 -1.72 3.58 3.48
C LEU A 72 -3.04 3.59 2.71
N SER A 73 -3.65 4.76 2.61
CA SER A 73 -4.90 5.00 1.91
C SER A 73 -4.70 6.04 0.83
N ALA A 74 -5.14 5.76 -0.40
CA ALA A 74 -5.28 6.75 -1.46
C ALA A 74 -6.73 6.80 -1.94
N ASN A 75 -7.27 8.01 -2.11
CA ASN A 75 -8.66 8.26 -2.52
C ASN A 75 -8.77 9.75 -2.90
N PRO A 76 -9.48 10.13 -3.99
CA PRO A 76 -9.68 11.53 -4.36
C PRO A 76 -10.23 12.45 -3.25
N ALA A 77 -10.97 11.90 -2.29
CA ALA A 77 -11.55 12.61 -1.15
C ALA A 77 -10.52 13.09 -0.12
N TRP A 78 -9.27 12.62 -0.18
CA TRP A 78 -8.16 13.24 0.56
C TRP A 78 -7.94 14.70 0.16
N GLY A 79 -8.32 15.10 -1.06
CA GLY A 79 -8.19 16.48 -1.53
C GLY A 79 -6.74 16.90 -1.72
N ASP A 80 -6.36 18.08 -1.21
CA ASP A 80 -5.05 18.70 -1.43
C ASP A 80 -3.98 18.26 -0.41
N ILE A 81 -3.96 16.96 -0.06
CA ILE A 81 -2.89 16.40 0.77
C ILE A 81 -1.53 16.58 0.09
N VAL A 82 -0.55 17.07 0.84
CA VAL A 82 0.81 17.33 0.38
C VAL A 82 1.73 16.23 0.92
N GLU A 83 2.55 15.67 0.03
CA GLU A 83 3.54 14.65 0.39
C GLU A 83 4.44 15.11 1.55
N GLY A 84 4.60 14.24 2.55
CA GLY A 84 5.42 14.47 3.74
C GLY A 84 4.85 15.46 4.77
N GLN A 85 3.67 16.05 4.54
CA GLN A 85 2.98 16.87 5.55
C GLN A 85 2.12 16.01 6.47
N SER A 86 2.01 16.40 7.73
CA SER A 86 1.19 15.74 8.75
C SER A 86 -0.22 16.29 8.81
N TYR A 87 -1.19 15.40 8.98
CA TYR A 87 -2.62 15.72 9.03
C TYR A 87 -3.30 14.96 10.17
N PRO A 88 -4.14 15.62 10.99
CA PRO A 88 -4.96 14.91 11.96
C PRO A 88 -6.01 14.09 11.23
N VAL A 89 -6.19 12.84 11.65
CA VAL A 89 -7.14 11.91 11.07
C VAL A 89 -7.92 11.19 12.15
N THR A 90 -9.09 10.70 11.77
CA THR A 90 -9.91 9.82 12.59
C THR A 90 -10.04 8.48 11.89
N ILE A 91 -9.73 7.42 12.63
CA ILE A 91 -9.84 6.03 12.17
C ILE A 91 -10.97 5.40 12.95
N SER A 92 -11.96 4.84 12.26
CA SER A 92 -13.06 4.10 12.89
C SER A 92 -13.05 2.66 12.42
N LEU A 93 -13.08 1.74 13.38
CA LEU A 93 -13.30 0.31 13.19
C LEU A 93 -14.65 -0.02 13.84
N ASP A 94 -15.68 -0.13 13.01
CA ASP A 94 -17.09 -0.13 13.42
C ASP A 94 -17.39 1.03 14.41
N ASP A 95 -17.84 0.72 15.62
CA ASP A 95 -18.18 1.68 16.68
C ASP A 95 -16.99 2.13 17.54
N LYS A 96 -15.76 1.71 17.21
CA LYS A 96 -14.53 2.17 17.88
C LYS A 96 -13.82 3.23 17.05
N THR A 97 -13.55 4.38 17.67
CA THR A 97 -12.90 5.51 17.02
C THR A 97 -11.57 5.86 17.69
N PHE A 98 -10.58 6.17 16.87
CA PHE A 98 -9.23 6.56 17.26
C PHE A 98 -8.83 7.84 16.54
N ASP A 99 -8.21 8.76 17.27
CA ASP A 99 -7.53 9.90 16.67
C ASP A 99 -6.09 9.51 16.35
N GLY A 100 -5.61 9.91 15.18
CA GLY A 100 -4.27 9.64 14.69
C GLY A 100 -3.68 10.79 13.91
N GLU A 101 -2.45 10.59 13.46
CA GLU A 101 -1.76 11.50 12.54
C GLU A 101 -1.41 10.71 11.28
N ALA A 102 -1.73 11.26 10.12
CA ALA A 102 -1.37 10.71 8.82
C ALA A 102 -0.33 11.62 8.16
N VAL A 103 0.62 11.03 7.44
CA VAL A 103 1.59 11.74 6.62
C VAL A 103 1.19 11.60 5.16
N GLY A 104 1.15 12.70 4.41
CA GLY A 104 0.81 12.67 2.99
C GLY A 104 1.74 11.75 2.20
N TYR A 105 1.16 10.81 1.47
CA TYR A 105 1.83 9.78 0.68
C TYR A 105 0.96 9.44 -0.55
N PRO A 106 1.15 10.13 -1.68
CA PRO A 106 0.38 9.87 -2.90
C PRO A 106 0.76 8.52 -3.54
N ILE A 107 -0.21 7.89 -4.21
CA ILE A 107 -0.03 6.62 -4.94
C ILE A 107 -0.57 6.82 -6.36
N ASP A 108 0.24 6.59 -7.40
CA ASP A 108 -0.20 6.64 -8.81
C ASP A 108 -1.08 7.86 -9.15
N ASP A 109 -0.58 9.06 -8.79
CA ASP A 109 -1.27 10.35 -8.93
C ASP A 109 -2.55 10.54 -8.08
N LEU A 110 -2.98 9.55 -7.29
CA LEU A 110 -4.04 9.70 -6.30
C LEU A 110 -3.50 10.32 -5.01
N PRO A 111 -4.19 11.32 -4.44
CA PRO A 111 -3.83 11.82 -3.12
C PRO A 111 -4.04 10.70 -2.10
N GLY A 112 -3.07 10.56 -1.22
CA GLY A 112 -3.07 9.52 -0.21
C GLY A 112 -2.32 9.94 1.05
N ALA A 113 -2.52 9.18 2.11
CA ALA A 113 -1.87 9.40 3.38
C ALA A 113 -1.54 8.06 4.05
N ASN A 114 -0.37 8.01 4.69
CA ASN A 114 0.12 6.90 5.48
C ASN A 114 -0.09 7.18 6.98
N ILE A 115 -0.61 6.20 7.70
CA ILE A 115 -0.80 6.25 9.15
C ILE A 115 0.01 5.11 9.75
N ASP A 116 1.02 5.44 10.55
CA ASP A 116 1.77 4.45 11.31
C ASP A 116 1.10 4.18 12.67
N PHE A 117 1.12 2.92 13.08
CA PHE A 117 0.67 2.49 14.39
C PHE A 117 1.67 1.52 15.01
N ASP A 118 2.01 1.74 16.27
CA ASP A 118 2.88 0.88 17.07
C ASP A 118 2.10 -0.06 18.00
N ASN A 119 0.76 0.06 18.00
CA ASN A 119 -0.10 -0.75 18.84
C ASN A 119 -0.35 -2.12 18.20
N PRO A 120 0.18 -3.21 18.76
CA PRO A 120 -0.03 -4.56 18.22
C PRO A 120 -1.50 -5.00 18.25
N ASP A 121 -2.33 -4.40 19.10
CA ASP A 121 -3.76 -4.70 19.18
C ASP A 121 -4.53 -4.19 17.96
N PHE A 122 -3.96 -3.30 17.14
CA PHE A 122 -4.65 -2.76 15.96
C PHE A 122 -5.00 -3.86 14.94
N LEU A 123 -4.07 -4.78 14.66
CA LEU A 123 -4.34 -5.93 13.80
C LEU A 123 -5.42 -6.84 14.39
N ALA A 124 -5.46 -7.00 15.71
CA ALA A 124 -6.52 -7.77 16.37
C ALA A 124 -7.89 -7.07 16.29
N MET A 125 -7.90 -5.73 16.28
CA MET A 125 -9.14 -4.97 16.07
C MET A 125 -9.63 -5.07 14.63
N LEU A 126 -8.73 -5.07 13.64
CA LEU A 126 -9.10 -5.34 12.24
C LEU A 126 -9.76 -6.71 12.08
N VAL A 127 -9.22 -7.76 12.71
CA VAL A 127 -9.80 -9.12 12.67
C VAL A 127 -11.26 -9.16 13.15
N ALA A 128 -11.64 -8.27 14.07
CA ALA A 128 -12.98 -8.23 14.64
C ALA A 128 -13.92 -7.26 13.93
N ALA A 129 -13.41 -6.42 13.04
CA ALA A 129 -14.15 -5.32 12.46
C ALA A 129 -14.82 -5.70 11.13
N GLU A 130 -16.01 -5.15 10.90
CA GLU A 130 -16.71 -5.28 9.61
C GLU A 130 -16.51 -4.04 8.73
N ASN A 131 -16.26 -2.87 9.32
CA ASN A 131 -16.11 -1.61 8.60
C ASN A 131 -14.86 -0.84 9.05
N LEU A 132 -14.14 -0.27 8.08
CA LEU A 132 -13.07 0.71 8.29
C LEU A 132 -13.47 2.03 7.66
N THR A 133 -13.50 3.09 8.46
CA THR A 133 -13.72 4.46 7.97
C THR A 133 -12.50 5.32 8.30
N LEU A 134 -11.98 6.05 7.31
CA LEU A 134 -11.02 7.12 7.53
C LEU A 134 -11.68 8.48 7.29
N ALA A 135 -11.42 9.43 8.17
CA ALA A 135 -11.88 10.79 8.06
C ALA A 135 -10.74 11.79 8.30
N HIS A 136 -10.82 12.92 7.61
CA HIS A 136 -9.89 14.04 7.71
C HIS A 136 -10.66 15.37 7.64
N ASP A 137 -10.29 16.34 8.50
CA ASP A 137 -10.94 17.66 8.60
C ASP A 137 -12.47 17.59 8.76
N GLY A 138 -12.94 16.58 9.51
CA GLY A 138 -14.37 16.34 9.73
C GLY A 138 -15.13 15.78 8.52
N ASN A 139 -14.44 15.45 7.42
CA ASN A 139 -15.02 14.82 6.24
C ASN A 139 -14.60 13.35 6.17
N GLU A 140 -15.54 12.47 5.81
CA GLU A 140 -15.23 11.09 5.47
C GLU A 140 -14.42 11.05 4.18
N VAL A 141 -13.27 10.38 4.24
CA VAL A 141 -12.39 10.14 3.08
C VAL A 141 -12.81 8.84 2.41
N MET A 142 -13.02 7.78 3.19
CA MET A 142 -13.50 6.51 2.70
C MET A 142 -14.17 5.71 3.82
N SER A 143 -15.04 4.79 3.41
CA SER A 143 -15.70 3.82 4.29
C SER A 143 -15.80 2.49 3.57
N LEU A 144 -15.15 1.47 4.13
CA LEU A 144 -14.89 0.19 3.45
C LEU A 144 -15.51 -0.96 4.24
N ASP A 145 -16.16 -1.89 3.52
CA ASP A 145 -16.50 -3.20 4.04
C ASP A 145 -15.22 -4.05 4.12
N ILE A 146 -14.84 -4.39 5.34
CA ILE A 146 -13.67 -5.20 5.66
C ILE A 146 -14.06 -6.50 6.36
N SER A 147 -15.29 -6.99 6.18
CA SER A 147 -15.80 -8.23 6.80
C SER A 147 -14.94 -9.47 6.51
N GLY A 148 -14.16 -9.48 5.43
CA GLY A 148 -13.19 -10.54 5.11
C GLY A 148 -11.79 -10.36 5.73
N SER A 149 -11.56 -9.27 6.47
CA SER A 149 -10.23 -8.91 6.99
C SER A 149 -9.64 -9.93 7.96
N ALA A 150 -10.46 -10.70 8.67
CA ALA A 150 -9.98 -11.76 9.58
C ALA A 150 -9.09 -12.79 8.86
N ASP A 151 -9.52 -13.28 7.70
CA ASP A 151 -8.76 -14.24 6.90
C ASP A 151 -7.52 -13.59 6.26
N ALA A 152 -7.64 -12.32 5.87
CA ALA A 152 -6.54 -11.54 5.30
C ALA A 152 -5.43 -11.28 6.34
N VAL A 153 -5.77 -10.80 7.54
CA VAL A 153 -4.83 -10.54 8.63
C VAL A 153 -4.13 -11.82 9.05
N LYS A 154 -4.85 -12.95 9.13
CA LYS A 154 -4.21 -14.25 9.41
C LYS A 154 -3.16 -14.59 8.35
N THR A 155 -3.50 -14.43 7.07
CA THR A 155 -2.60 -14.76 5.95
C THR A 155 -1.41 -13.79 5.88
N LEU A 156 -1.61 -12.52 6.23
CA LEU A 156 -0.57 -11.51 6.38
C LEU A 156 0.42 -11.91 7.50
N ILE A 157 -0.07 -12.34 8.65
CA ILE A 157 0.78 -12.82 9.75
C ILE A 157 1.58 -14.06 9.31
N GLU A 158 0.94 -15.01 8.62
CA GLU A 158 1.64 -16.19 8.08
C GLU A 158 2.72 -15.82 7.05
N CYS A 159 2.47 -14.78 6.24
CA CYS A 159 3.47 -14.20 5.34
C CYS A 159 4.64 -13.63 6.13
N GLN A 160 4.37 -12.78 7.12
CA GLN A 160 5.41 -12.09 7.88
C GLN A 160 6.27 -13.08 8.68
N ASP A 161 5.67 -14.12 9.27
CA ASP A 161 6.39 -15.17 9.98
C ASP A 161 7.41 -15.88 9.07
N LYS A 162 7.05 -16.12 7.80
CA LYS A 162 7.97 -16.70 6.81
C LYS A 162 9.11 -15.75 6.46
N GLN A 163 8.85 -14.46 6.29
CA GLN A 163 9.89 -13.47 6.01
C GLN A 163 10.86 -13.31 7.19
N ASN A 164 10.32 -13.31 8.41
CA ASN A 164 11.12 -13.27 9.64
C ASN A 164 12.00 -14.53 9.78
N ALA A 165 11.45 -15.71 9.48
CA ALA A 165 12.22 -16.95 9.50
C ALA A 165 13.32 -17.00 8.43
N ALA A 166 13.04 -16.47 7.22
CA ALA A 166 14.00 -16.43 6.12
C ALA A 166 15.16 -15.45 6.35
N SER A 167 14.90 -14.34 7.03
CA SER A 167 15.92 -13.32 7.36
C SER A 167 16.80 -13.67 8.57
N ALA A 168 16.37 -14.63 9.40
CA ALA A 168 17.13 -15.12 10.55
C ALA A 168 18.17 -16.21 10.23
N GLY A 169 18.19 -16.72 8.99
CA GLY A 169 19.10 -17.78 8.53
C GLY A 169 20.25 -17.26 7.68
#